data_AF-A0A7C8NVT6-F1
#
_entry.id   AF-A0A7C8NVT6-F1
#
_cell.length_a   1.000
_cell.length_b   1.000
_cell.length_c   1.000
_cell.angle_alpha   90.00
_cell.angle_beta   90.00
_cell.angle_gamma   90.00
#
_symmetry.space_group_name_H-M   'P 1'
#
loop_
_entity.id
_entity.type
_entity.pdbx_description
1 polymer ?
#
loop_
_entity_poly.entity_id
_entity_poly.type
_entity_poly.pdbx_seq_one_letter_code
_entity_poly.pdbx_strand_id
1 'polypeptide(L)'
;MDFQAIIPQLGPYISETVEKDPNICQKSLSEQFKKLLFDPLNKIRRTDVPDPSKALVLVIDALDECEGDGIVKRIIEFLGQLAGVDLNMRIFTTSRPEAPIKAGFEDLKRDHKDISLHNIQEPTIKDDISIFLRYEFEKIRKTRKLGSNWPRGGTIVTLADMTVPLFISAATLCRFIGDNRFSVHQRLENVLKFRNASFASKLDQTYRPIFGQILAGIDKLEEEELIRGFQEIVGTIILLESPLGLTSLSILLNIEEEQPHCRLDQFQSVINVSEDPRTPIQIYHLSFRDYLLDRNNHTD
;
A
#
# COMPACT_ATOMS: atom_id res chain seq x y z
N MET A 1 -16.68 1.94 4.23
CA MET A 1 -17.27 2.47 2.97
C MET A 1 -18.77 2.23 3.07
N ASP A 2 -19.60 3.29 3.11
CA ASP A 2 -21.03 3.14 3.37
C ASP A 2 -21.79 2.84 2.06
N PHE A 3 -21.86 1.58 1.69
CA PHE A 3 -22.55 1.10 0.48
C PHE A 3 -24.06 1.45 0.52
N GLN A 4 -24.62 1.62 1.72
CA GLN A 4 -26.00 2.04 1.95
C GLN A 4 -26.21 3.53 1.63
N ALA A 5 -25.18 4.36 1.77
CA ALA A 5 -25.27 5.77 1.35
C ALA A 5 -25.43 5.93 -0.18
N ILE A 6 -24.92 4.97 -0.96
CA ILE A 6 -24.99 4.97 -2.42
C ILE A 6 -26.26 4.25 -2.92
N ILE A 7 -26.65 3.16 -2.24
CA ILE A 7 -27.86 2.38 -2.55
C ILE A 7 -28.67 2.15 -1.27
N PRO A 8 -29.48 3.13 -0.84
CA PRO A 8 -30.22 3.04 0.42
C PRO A 8 -31.16 1.83 0.50
N GLN A 9 -31.68 1.38 -0.64
CA GLN A 9 -32.58 0.24 -0.77
C GLN A 9 -31.92 -1.10 -0.44
N LEU A 10 -30.59 -1.18 -0.52
CA LEU A 10 -29.86 -2.41 -0.24
C LEU A 10 -29.97 -2.82 1.23
N GLY A 11 -29.90 -1.85 2.14
CA GLY A 11 -29.94 -2.08 3.59
C GLY A 11 -31.14 -2.92 4.04
N PRO A 12 -32.39 -2.51 3.74
CA PRO A 12 -33.59 -3.28 4.06
C PRO A 12 -33.58 -4.73 3.54
N TYR A 13 -33.10 -4.97 2.31
CA TYR A 13 -33.03 -6.33 1.76
C TYR A 13 -32.00 -7.22 2.47
N ILE A 14 -30.86 -6.64 2.88
CA ILE A 14 -29.86 -7.34 3.67
C ILE A 14 -30.41 -7.66 5.06
N SER A 15 -31.03 -6.68 5.74
CA SER A 15 -31.65 -6.89 7.06
C SER A 15 -32.71 -7.98 7.03
N GLU A 16 -33.62 -7.96 6.06
CA GLU A 16 -34.64 -8.99 5.87
C GLU A 16 -34.01 -10.39 5.67
N THR A 17 -32.91 -10.45 4.93
CA THR A 17 -32.18 -11.71 4.68
C THR A 17 -31.57 -12.27 5.97
N VAL A 18 -30.95 -11.40 6.78
CA VAL A 18 -30.33 -11.78 8.06
C VAL A 18 -31.39 -12.19 9.09
N GLU A 19 -32.53 -11.51 9.14
CA GLU A 19 -33.65 -11.88 10.01
C GLU A 19 -34.23 -13.26 9.66
N LYS A 20 -34.34 -13.57 8.36
CA LYS A 20 -34.84 -14.87 7.87
C LYS A 20 -33.82 -16.00 8.01
N ASP A 21 -32.54 -15.69 8.00
CA ASP A 21 -31.44 -16.66 8.04
C ASP A 21 -30.34 -16.18 9.00
N PRO A 22 -30.54 -16.26 10.33
CA PRO A 22 -29.60 -15.73 11.31
C PRO A 22 -28.19 -16.36 11.24
N ASN A 23 -28.07 -17.55 10.66
CA ASN A 23 -26.80 -18.25 10.48
C ASN A 23 -26.13 -17.96 9.13
N ILE A 24 -26.60 -16.95 8.37
CA ILE A 24 -26.08 -16.64 7.03
C ILE A 24 -24.55 -16.46 7.01
N CYS A 25 -23.97 -15.83 8.04
CA CYS A 25 -22.52 -15.60 8.16
C CYS A 25 -21.69 -16.89 8.31
N GLN A 26 -22.33 -18.01 8.65
CA GLN A 26 -21.69 -19.32 8.80
C GLN A 26 -21.82 -20.18 7.53
N LYS A 27 -22.55 -19.69 6.51
CA LYS A 27 -22.77 -20.42 5.26
C LYS A 27 -21.59 -20.30 4.32
N SER A 28 -21.64 -21.07 3.23
CA SER A 28 -20.63 -20.98 2.19
C SER A 28 -20.53 -19.56 1.60
N LEU A 29 -19.34 -19.17 1.15
CA LEU A 29 -19.10 -17.86 0.54
C LEU A 29 -20.07 -17.58 -0.63
N SER A 30 -20.43 -18.60 -1.42
CA SER A 30 -21.45 -18.45 -2.47
C SER A 30 -22.84 -18.16 -1.95
N GLU A 31 -23.26 -18.78 -0.86
CA GLU A 31 -24.57 -18.49 -0.28
C GLU A 31 -24.61 -17.09 0.31
N GLN A 32 -23.52 -16.68 0.98
CA GLN A 32 -23.36 -15.33 1.49
C GLN A 32 -23.41 -14.30 0.36
N PHE A 33 -22.57 -14.46 -0.67
CA PHE A 33 -22.58 -13.59 -1.85
C PHE A 33 -23.96 -13.52 -2.50
N LYS A 34 -24.57 -14.68 -2.74
CA LYS A 34 -25.88 -14.74 -3.41
C LYS A 34 -26.95 -14.01 -2.60
N LYS A 35 -27.09 -14.33 -1.31
CA LYS A 35 -28.21 -13.81 -0.50
C LYS A 35 -27.99 -12.40 0.02
N LEU A 36 -26.74 -11.99 0.27
CA LEU A 36 -26.42 -10.69 0.86
C LEU A 36 -26.07 -9.63 -0.19
N LEU A 37 -25.61 -10.01 -1.38
CA LEU A 37 -25.21 -9.07 -2.42
C LEU A 37 -26.01 -9.26 -3.71
N PHE A 38 -25.91 -10.42 -4.35
CA PHE A 38 -26.48 -10.61 -5.69
C PHE A 38 -28.01 -10.50 -5.70
N ASP A 39 -28.72 -11.31 -4.92
CA ASP A 39 -30.19 -11.32 -4.89
C ASP A 39 -30.77 -9.95 -4.45
N PRO A 40 -30.23 -9.27 -3.41
CA PRO A 40 -30.63 -7.91 -3.06
C PRO A 40 -30.41 -6.89 -4.19
N LEU A 41 -29.21 -6.87 -4.81
CA LEU A 41 -28.91 -5.94 -5.89
C LEU A 41 -29.76 -6.20 -7.13
N ASN A 42 -30.08 -7.47 -7.41
CA ASN A 42 -30.92 -7.86 -8.54
C ASN A 42 -32.42 -7.51 -8.34
N LYS A 43 -32.86 -7.26 -7.09
CA LYS A 43 -34.20 -6.74 -6.80
C LYS A 43 -34.33 -5.23 -7.04
N ILE A 44 -33.20 -4.52 -6.99
CA ILE A 44 -33.15 -3.06 -7.16
C ILE A 44 -33.03 -2.78 -8.65
N ARG A 45 -33.94 -1.99 -9.20
CA ARG A 45 -33.84 -1.55 -10.59
C ARG A 45 -33.11 -0.23 -10.67
N ARG A 46 -32.53 0.05 -11.83
CA ARG A 46 -31.87 1.32 -12.13
C ARG A 46 -32.74 2.55 -11.82
N THR A 47 -34.05 2.44 -12.01
CA THR A 47 -35.04 3.51 -11.73
C THR A 47 -35.23 3.79 -10.24
N ASP A 48 -34.85 2.85 -9.38
CA ASP A 48 -35.05 2.95 -7.94
C ASP A 48 -33.87 3.70 -7.27
N VAL A 49 -32.76 3.88 -7.99
CA VAL A 49 -31.56 4.58 -7.51
C VAL A 49 -31.71 6.11 -7.69
N PRO A 50 -31.25 6.95 -6.76
CA PRO A 50 -31.47 8.41 -6.82
C PRO A 50 -31.00 9.11 -8.10
N ASP A 51 -29.96 8.59 -8.76
CA ASP A 51 -29.46 9.10 -10.04
C ASP A 51 -29.20 7.94 -11.01
N PRO A 52 -30.23 7.53 -11.77
CA PRO A 52 -30.13 6.42 -12.72
C PRO A 52 -29.10 6.65 -13.83
N SER A 53 -28.69 7.90 -14.08
CA SER A 53 -27.72 8.21 -15.14
C SER A 53 -26.28 7.88 -14.74
N LYS A 54 -26.00 7.85 -13.43
CA LYS A 54 -24.66 7.57 -12.91
C LYS A 54 -24.32 6.09 -12.98
N ALA A 55 -23.02 5.81 -13.07
CA ALA A 55 -22.48 4.47 -12.95
C ALA A 55 -22.15 4.19 -11.48
N LEU A 56 -22.57 3.03 -10.98
CA LEU A 56 -22.13 2.53 -9.68
C LEU A 56 -20.76 1.89 -9.85
N VAL A 57 -19.73 2.40 -9.15
CA VAL A 57 -18.37 1.86 -9.27
C VAL A 57 -18.02 1.05 -8.02
N LEU A 58 -17.77 -0.25 -8.19
CA LEU A 58 -17.21 -1.11 -7.16
C LEU A 58 -15.69 -1.20 -7.37
N VAL A 59 -14.92 -0.76 -6.38
CA VAL A 59 -13.45 -0.83 -6.39
C VAL A 59 -13.01 -1.95 -5.46
N ILE A 60 -12.24 -2.89 -5.98
CA ILE A 60 -11.62 -3.98 -5.22
C ILE A 60 -10.11 -3.82 -5.35
N ASP A 61 -9.49 -3.41 -4.25
CA ASP A 61 -8.06 -3.21 -4.21
C ASP A 61 -7.35 -4.51 -3.79
N ALA A 62 -6.23 -4.82 -4.43
CA ALA A 62 -5.32 -5.93 -4.15
C ALA A 62 -6.02 -7.30 -4.06
N LEU A 63 -6.69 -7.71 -5.13
CA LEU A 63 -7.40 -9.01 -5.18
C LEU A 63 -6.49 -10.22 -4.90
N ASP A 64 -5.18 -10.11 -5.19
CA ASP A 64 -4.16 -11.12 -4.88
C ASP A 64 -3.91 -11.32 -3.39
N GLU A 65 -4.30 -10.39 -2.52
CA GLU A 65 -4.18 -10.54 -1.06
C GLU A 65 -5.32 -11.41 -0.48
N CYS A 66 -6.23 -11.94 -1.33
CA CYS A 66 -7.24 -12.89 -0.88
C CYS A 66 -6.63 -14.27 -0.64
N GLU A 67 -6.53 -14.66 0.62
CA GLU A 67 -5.99 -15.96 1.01
C GLU A 67 -7.01 -17.10 0.82
N GLY A 68 -6.49 -18.28 0.44
CA GLY A 68 -7.22 -19.54 0.42
C GLY A 68 -7.50 -20.11 -0.99
N ASP A 69 -7.35 -21.43 -1.10
CA ASP A 69 -7.39 -22.14 -2.38
C ASP A 69 -8.72 -21.95 -3.12
N GLY A 70 -8.64 -21.42 -4.33
CA GLY A 70 -9.79 -21.22 -5.21
C GLY A 70 -10.72 -20.06 -4.83
N ILE A 71 -10.44 -19.33 -3.74
CA ILE A 71 -11.27 -18.19 -3.31
C ILE A 71 -11.23 -17.07 -4.35
N VAL A 72 -10.04 -16.71 -4.83
CA VAL A 72 -9.85 -15.68 -5.87
C VAL A 72 -10.68 -15.97 -7.12
N LYS A 73 -10.64 -17.21 -7.63
CA LYS A 73 -11.42 -17.61 -8.80
C LYS A 73 -12.92 -17.41 -8.56
N ARG A 74 -13.40 -17.80 -7.38
CA ARG A 74 -14.80 -17.68 -7.00
C ARG A 74 -15.23 -16.22 -6.83
N ILE A 75 -14.36 -15.36 -6.31
CA ILE A 75 -14.60 -13.91 -6.26
C ILE A 75 -14.73 -13.37 -7.68
N ILE A 76 -13.83 -13.72 -8.61
CA ILE A 76 -13.92 -13.28 -10.00
C ILE A 76 -15.25 -13.70 -10.65
N GLU A 77 -15.71 -14.93 -10.41
CA GLU A 77 -17.03 -15.41 -10.86
C GLU A 77 -18.20 -14.59 -10.29
N PHE A 78 -18.10 -14.16 -9.02
CA PHE A 78 -19.09 -13.28 -8.39
C PHE A 78 -19.10 -11.88 -9.01
N LEU A 79 -17.93 -11.33 -9.33
CA LEU A 79 -17.83 -10.03 -10.01
C LEU A 79 -18.46 -10.09 -11.40
N GLY A 80 -18.26 -11.17 -12.14
CA GLY A 80 -18.94 -11.41 -13.41
C GLY A 80 -20.47 -11.39 -13.27
N GLN A 81 -21.01 -12.02 -12.22
CA GLN A 81 -22.45 -11.99 -11.94
C GLN A 81 -22.94 -10.58 -11.58
N LEU A 82 -22.20 -9.84 -10.76
CA LEU A 82 -22.54 -8.48 -10.38
C LEU A 82 -22.50 -7.51 -11.57
N ALA A 83 -21.62 -7.70 -12.54
CA ALA A 83 -21.57 -6.86 -13.73
C ALA A 83 -22.87 -6.93 -14.57
N GLY A 84 -23.65 -8.00 -14.44
CA GLY A 84 -24.91 -8.21 -15.14
C GLY A 84 -26.16 -7.61 -14.46
N VAL A 85 -26.05 -7.02 -13.27
CA VAL A 85 -27.21 -6.43 -12.59
C VAL A 85 -27.64 -5.11 -13.25
N ASP A 86 -28.94 -4.82 -13.26
CA ASP A 86 -29.52 -3.62 -13.88
C ASP A 86 -29.32 -2.36 -13.03
N LEU A 87 -28.05 -2.01 -12.75
CA LEU A 87 -27.66 -0.84 -11.94
C LEU A 87 -26.56 0.00 -12.60
N ASN A 88 -26.24 -0.23 -13.88
CA ASN A 88 -25.10 0.42 -14.56
C ASN A 88 -23.80 0.29 -13.75
N MET A 89 -23.54 -0.93 -13.26
CA MET A 89 -22.39 -1.20 -12.40
C MET A 89 -21.10 -1.32 -13.23
N ARG A 90 -20.02 -0.74 -12.71
CA ARG A 90 -18.66 -0.90 -13.21
C ARG A 90 -17.80 -1.43 -12.08
N ILE A 91 -17.01 -2.46 -12.37
CA ILE A 91 -16.13 -3.08 -11.39
C ILE A 91 -14.71 -2.76 -11.81
N PHE A 92 -13.92 -2.22 -10.88
CA PHE A 92 -12.51 -1.92 -11.05
C PHE A 92 -11.73 -2.74 -10.03
N THR A 93 -10.83 -3.58 -10.50
CA THR A 93 -9.99 -4.43 -9.66
C THR A 93 -8.51 -4.11 -9.88
N THR A 94 -7.72 -4.16 -8.81
CA THR A 94 -6.25 -4.16 -8.89
C THR A 94 -5.73 -5.51 -8.43
N SER A 95 -4.64 -5.99 -9.03
CA SER A 95 -3.96 -7.20 -8.56
C SER A 95 -2.57 -7.38 -9.13
N ARG A 96 -1.75 -8.21 -8.48
CA ARG A 96 -0.58 -8.85 -9.10
C ARG A 96 -1.01 -9.83 -10.21
N PRO A 97 -0.20 -10.01 -11.26
CA PRO A 97 -0.56 -10.84 -12.42
C PRO A 97 -0.36 -12.34 -12.17
N GLU A 98 -0.89 -12.84 -11.04
CA GLU A 98 -0.77 -14.24 -10.61
C GLU A 98 -1.61 -15.19 -11.48
N ALA A 99 -1.15 -16.44 -11.61
CA ALA A 99 -1.78 -17.41 -12.51
C ALA A 99 -3.27 -17.68 -12.22
N PRO A 100 -3.71 -17.85 -10.95
CA PRO A 100 -5.13 -18.06 -10.64
C PRO A 100 -6.02 -16.88 -11.03
N ILE A 101 -5.51 -15.65 -10.88
CA ILE A 101 -6.21 -14.41 -11.24
C ILE A 101 -6.41 -14.33 -12.75
N LYS A 102 -5.31 -14.50 -13.51
CA LYS A 102 -5.36 -14.51 -14.97
C LYS A 102 -6.34 -15.54 -15.52
N ALA A 103 -6.25 -16.77 -15.03
CA ALA A 103 -7.16 -17.84 -15.45
C ALA A 103 -8.63 -17.52 -15.13
N GLY A 104 -8.90 -16.95 -13.95
CA GLY A 104 -10.26 -16.54 -13.57
C GLY A 104 -10.86 -15.48 -14.48
N PHE A 105 -10.08 -14.46 -14.86
CA PHE A 105 -10.55 -13.43 -15.79
C PHE A 105 -10.69 -13.94 -17.23
N GLU A 106 -9.80 -14.83 -17.70
CA GLU A 106 -9.92 -15.49 -19.01
C GLU A 106 -11.24 -16.28 -19.13
N ASP A 107 -11.66 -16.96 -18.05
CA ASP A 107 -12.92 -17.71 -17.97
C ASP A 107 -14.17 -16.81 -18.10
N LEU A 108 -14.10 -15.52 -17.75
CA LEU A 108 -15.21 -14.56 -17.81
C LEU A 108 -15.59 -14.10 -19.24
N LYS A 109 -14.94 -14.60 -20.29
CA LYS A 109 -15.28 -14.34 -21.72
C LYS A 109 -15.57 -12.86 -22.05
N ARG A 110 -14.51 -12.05 -22.18
CA ARG A 110 -14.48 -10.69 -22.80
C ARG A 110 -15.37 -9.58 -22.21
N ASP A 111 -16.06 -9.79 -21.10
CA ASP A 111 -16.78 -8.71 -20.40
C ASP A 111 -15.88 -7.87 -19.46
N HIS A 112 -14.56 -8.00 -19.58
CA HIS A 112 -13.58 -7.21 -18.83
C HIS A 112 -12.51 -6.60 -19.76
N LYS A 113 -11.80 -5.60 -19.25
CA LYS A 113 -10.67 -4.95 -19.93
C LYS A 113 -9.47 -4.93 -19.00
N ASP A 114 -8.36 -5.50 -19.45
CA ASP A 114 -7.12 -5.52 -18.68
C ASP A 114 -6.21 -4.36 -19.05
N ILE A 115 -5.62 -3.76 -18.02
CA ILE A 115 -4.52 -2.81 -18.17
C ILE A 115 -3.32 -3.37 -17.40
N SER A 116 -2.36 -3.93 -18.12
CA SER A 116 -1.13 -4.46 -17.53
C SER A 116 -0.12 -3.34 -17.32
N LEU A 117 0.03 -2.88 -16.08
CA LEU A 117 0.97 -1.82 -15.72
C LEU A 117 2.45 -2.20 -15.96
N HIS A 118 2.77 -3.50 -15.91
CA HIS A 118 4.12 -4.01 -16.19
C HIS A 118 4.50 -3.97 -17.68
N ASN A 119 3.56 -3.69 -18.58
CA ASN A 119 3.82 -3.54 -20.02
C ASN A 119 4.07 -2.08 -20.43
N ILE A 120 3.93 -1.13 -19.48
CA ILE A 120 4.24 0.28 -19.72
C ILE A 120 5.74 0.41 -19.97
N GLN A 121 6.10 1.13 -21.03
CA GLN A 121 7.48 1.31 -21.43
C GLN A 121 8.23 2.13 -20.39
N GLU A 122 9.47 1.72 -20.09
CA GLU A 122 10.32 2.37 -19.09
C GLU A 122 10.46 3.89 -19.30
N PRO A 123 10.61 4.43 -20.53
CA PRO A 123 10.65 5.88 -20.74
C PRO A 123 9.40 6.61 -20.22
N THR A 124 8.21 6.04 -20.41
CA THR A 124 6.96 6.61 -19.90
C THR A 124 6.93 6.62 -18.38
N ILE A 125 7.35 5.51 -17.75
CA ILE A 125 7.46 5.42 -16.28
C ILE A 125 8.44 6.47 -15.76
N LYS A 126 9.60 6.62 -16.42
CA LYS A 126 10.61 7.61 -16.06
C LYS A 126 10.10 9.05 -16.17
N ASP A 127 9.31 9.35 -17.20
CA ASP A 127 8.71 10.67 -17.39
C ASP A 127 7.69 10.97 -16.28
N ASP A 128 6.81 10.02 -15.95
CA ASP A 128 5.81 10.20 -14.89
C ASP A 128 6.47 10.34 -13.50
N ILE A 129 7.47 9.51 -13.20
CA ILE A 129 8.29 9.63 -11.98
C ILE A 129 8.99 10.99 -11.94
N SER A 130 9.53 11.46 -13.06
CA SER A 130 10.19 12.77 -13.13
C SER A 130 9.22 13.91 -12.84
N ILE A 131 7.98 13.85 -13.34
CA ILE A 131 6.94 14.84 -13.03
C ILE A 131 6.62 14.82 -11.53
N PHE A 132 6.40 13.64 -10.96
CA PHE A 132 6.16 13.46 -9.53
C PHE A 132 7.30 14.03 -8.67
N LEU A 133 8.55 13.69 -8.99
CA LEU A 133 9.73 14.19 -8.28
C LEU A 133 9.84 15.71 -8.35
N ARG A 134 9.59 16.33 -9.51
CA ARG A 134 9.60 17.82 -9.63
C ARG A 134 8.56 18.45 -8.70
N TYR A 135 7.35 17.88 -8.68
CA TYR A 135 6.27 18.36 -7.83
C TYR A 135 6.64 18.27 -6.34
N GLU A 136 7.09 17.11 -5.87
CA GLU A 136 7.46 16.91 -4.46
C GLU A 136 8.68 17.74 -4.06
N PHE A 137 9.70 17.86 -4.91
CA PHE A 137 10.85 18.71 -4.62
C PHE A 137 10.47 20.18 -4.57
N GLU A 138 9.55 20.66 -5.41
CA GLU A 138 9.05 22.02 -5.31
C GLU A 138 8.31 22.27 -3.98
N LYS A 139 7.54 21.27 -3.52
CA LYS A 139 6.88 21.31 -2.20
C LYS A 139 7.92 21.36 -1.08
N ILE A 140 8.93 20.49 -1.10
CA ILE A 140 10.03 20.49 -0.12
C ILE A 140 10.75 21.84 -0.14
N ARG A 141 11.08 22.37 -1.32
CA ARG A 141 11.76 23.66 -1.49
C ARG A 141 11.01 24.80 -0.84
N LYS A 142 9.69 24.88 -1.05
CA LYS A 142 8.81 25.89 -0.43
C LYS A 142 8.72 25.73 1.08
N THR A 143 8.43 24.52 1.56
CA THR A 143 8.29 24.23 3.00
C THR A 143 9.59 24.52 3.77
N ARG A 144 10.73 24.18 3.16
CA ARG A 144 12.07 24.38 3.75
C ARG A 144 12.68 25.75 3.46
N LYS A 145 11.97 26.63 2.72
CA LYS A 145 12.44 27.96 2.32
C LYS A 145 13.83 27.91 1.63
N LEU A 146 14.03 26.93 0.76
CA LEU A 146 15.30 26.74 0.04
C LEU A 146 15.38 27.66 -1.18
N GLY A 147 16.61 27.92 -1.64
CA GLY A 147 16.89 28.73 -2.82
C GLY A 147 16.19 28.21 -4.07
N SER A 148 15.88 29.11 -5.02
CA SER A 148 15.21 28.77 -6.29
C SER A 148 16.02 27.82 -7.18
N ASN A 149 17.33 27.71 -6.93
CA ASN A 149 18.25 26.82 -7.61
C ASN A 149 18.35 25.42 -6.97
N TRP A 150 17.55 25.12 -5.94
CA TRP A 150 17.48 23.80 -5.34
C TRP A 150 16.29 22.99 -5.88
N PRO A 151 16.46 21.71 -6.23
CA PRO A 151 17.73 20.97 -6.25
C PRO A 151 18.63 21.39 -7.43
N ARG A 152 19.91 21.03 -7.38
CA ARG A 152 20.86 21.32 -8.48
C ARG A 152 20.38 20.67 -9.79
N GLY A 153 20.77 21.26 -10.92
CA GLY A 153 20.45 20.74 -12.24
C GLY A 153 20.85 19.26 -12.38
N GLY A 154 19.96 18.45 -12.95
CA GLY A 154 20.20 17.01 -13.16
C GLY A 154 19.90 16.12 -11.94
N THR A 155 19.67 16.67 -10.74
CA THR A 155 19.32 15.87 -9.55
C THR A 155 18.02 15.08 -9.76
N ILE A 156 16.96 15.73 -10.28
CA ILE A 156 15.68 15.05 -10.52
C ILE A 156 15.82 13.89 -11.51
N VAL A 157 16.59 14.10 -12.59
CA VAL A 157 16.84 13.05 -13.60
C VAL A 157 17.57 11.87 -12.95
N THR A 158 18.59 12.16 -12.15
CA THR A 158 19.35 11.12 -11.42
C THR A 158 18.44 10.32 -10.48
N LEU A 159 17.57 11.00 -9.73
CA LEU A 159 16.63 10.35 -8.81
C LEU A 159 15.57 9.53 -9.56
N ALA A 160 15.11 10.00 -10.72
CA ALA A 160 14.22 9.22 -11.58
C ALA A 160 14.91 7.92 -12.03
N ASP A 161 16.16 7.99 -12.49
CA ASP A 161 16.94 6.80 -12.89
C ASP A 161 17.15 5.81 -11.73
N MET A 162 17.36 6.31 -10.52
CA MET A 162 17.49 5.46 -9.33
C MET A 162 16.18 4.76 -8.96
N THR A 163 15.03 5.38 -9.22
CA THR A 163 13.74 4.94 -8.70
C THR A 163 12.92 4.16 -9.71
N VAL A 164 13.13 4.36 -11.02
CA VAL A 164 12.50 3.56 -12.06
C VAL A 164 12.78 2.06 -11.87
N PRO A 165 11.76 1.19 -12.00
CA PRO A 165 10.36 1.48 -12.38
C PRO A 165 9.41 1.74 -11.19
N LEU A 166 9.93 1.82 -9.96
CA LEU A 166 9.16 1.79 -8.72
C LEU A 166 8.78 3.20 -8.25
N PHE A 167 7.52 3.59 -8.47
CA PHE A 167 6.97 4.84 -7.91
C PHE A 167 7.10 4.93 -6.39
N ILE A 168 7.00 3.78 -5.69
CA ILE A 168 7.20 3.74 -4.24
C ILE A 168 8.61 4.17 -3.83
N SER A 169 9.62 3.87 -4.64
CA SER A 169 11.00 4.31 -4.40
C SER A 169 11.09 5.83 -4.48
N ALA A 170 10.50 6.45 -5.52
CA ALA A 170 10.45 7.90 -5.64
C ALA A 170 9.73 8.57 -4.47
N ALA A 171 8.56 8.05 -4.08
CA ALA A 171 7.80 8.58 -2.96
C ALA A 171 8.57 8.44 -1.62
N THR A 172 9.18 7.29 -1.38
CA THR A 172 9.97 7.03 -0.17
C THR A 172 11.18 7.96 -0.09
N LEU A 173 11.92 8.15 -1.20
CA LEU A 173 13.03 9.10 -1.25
C LEU A 173 12.58 10.54 -0.99
N CYS A 174 11.44 10.96 -1.53
CA CYS A 174 10.87 12.29 -1.24
C CYS A 174 10.54 12.45 0.25
N ARG A 175 9.89 11.46 0.87
CA ARG A 175 9.61 11.48 2.32
C ARG A 175 10.91 11.53 3.14
N PHE A 176 11.89 10.71 2.78
CA PHE A 176 13.19 10.69 3.43
C PHE A 176 13.88 12.06 3.30
N ILE A 177 14.08 12.59 2.10
CA ILE A 177 14.77 13.87 1.89
C ILE A 177 13.98 15.04 2.51
N GLY A 178 12.65 14.99 2.46
CA GLY A 178 11.74 16.03 2.93
C GLY A 178 11.55 16.10 4.45
N ASP A 179 12.10 15.18 5.23
CA ASP A 179 11.90 15.07 6.68
C ASP A 179 12.51 16.23 7.49
N ASN A 180 11.64 17.01 8.16
CA ASN A 180 11.97 18.28 8.81
C ASN A 180 13.02 18.19 9.93
N ARG A 181 13.22 17.01 10.49
CA ARG A 181 14.16 16.79 11.60
C ARG A 181 15.62 16.75 11.15
N PHE A 182 15.85 16.59 9.84
CA PHE A 182 17.19 16.39 9.28
C PHE A 182 17.52 17.42 8.20
N SER A 183 18.81 17.56 7.94
CA SER A 183 19.32 18.39 6.85
C SER A 183 18.94 17.78 5.51
N VAL A 184 18.13 18.52 4.74
CA VAL A 184 17.72 18.18 3.38
C VAL A 184 18.93 17.97 2.45
N HIS A 185 20.00 18.74 2.65
CA HIS A 185 21.22 18.63 1.84
C HIS A 185 21.99 17.34 2.14
N GLN A 186 22.17 17.00 3.42
CA GLN A 186 22.85 15.77 3.81
C GLN A 186 22.06 14.54 3.37
N ARG A 187 20.73 14.54 3.52
CA ARG A 187 19.89 13.42 3.06
C ARG A 187 19.95 13.24 1.55
N LEU A 188 19.87 14.32 0.79
CA LEU A 188 20.02 14.28 -0.66
C LEU A 188 21.40 13.75 -1.07
N GLU A 189 22.48 14.22 -0.44
CA GLU A 189 23.83 13.72 -0.70
C GLU A 189 23.98 12.24 -0.36
N ASN A 190 23.42 11.79 0.77
CA ASN A 190 23.45 10.39 1.17
C ASN A 190 22.76 9.50 0.13
N VAL A 191 21.54 9.86 -0.29
CA VAL A 191 20.83 9.13 -1.38
C VAL A 191 21.70 9.05 -2.63
N LEU A 192 22.30 10.17 -3.07
CA LEU A 192 23.12 10.21 -4.28
C LEU A 192 24.42 9.39 -4.18
N LYS A 193 24.99 9.20 -2.97
CA LYS A 193 26.16 8.32 -2.76
C LYS A 193 25.83 6.85 -3.04
N PHE A 194 24.63 6.40 -2.65
CA PHE A 194 24.19 5.01 -2.85
C PHE A 194 23.85 4.66 -4.30
N ARG A 195 23.80 5.65 -5.21
CA ARG A 195 23.60 5.45 -6.66
C ARG A 195 24.60 4.47 -7.29
N ASN A 196 25.86 4.48 -6.84
CA ASN A 196 26.94 3.74 -7.49
C ASN A 196 27.15 2.32 -6.91
N ALA A 197 26.24 1.84 -6.05
CA ALA A 197 26.29 0.46 -5.56
C ALA A 197 25.87 -0.49 -6.70
N SER A 198 26.84 -0.90 -7.52
CA SER A 198 26.67 -1.59 -8.80
C SER A 198 26.01 -2.98 -8.75
N PHE A 199 25.61 -3.45 -7.57
CA PHE A 199 24.93 -4.73 -7.33
C PHE A 199 23.66 -4.61 -6.48
N ALA A 200 23.27 -3.40 -6.10
CA ALA A 200 22.12 -3.16 -5.23
C ALA A 200 20.82 -3.20 -6.04
N SER A 201 19.82 -3.94 -5.56
CA SER A 201 18.46 -3.93 -6.09
C SER A 201 17.86 -2.50 -6.02
N LYS A 202 16.75 -2.25 -6.73
CA LYS A 202 16.09 -0.94 -6.65
C LYS A 202 15.55 -0.65 -5.25
N LEU A 203 15.12 -1.69 -4.53
CA LEU A 203 14.70 -1.57 -3.13
C LEU A 203 15.90 -1.31 -2.21
N ASP A 204 17.07 -1.93 -2.44
CA ASP A 204 18.30 -1.58 -1.72
C ASP A 204 18.64 -0.10 -1.91
N GLN A 205 18.62 0.40 -3.15
CA GLN A 205 18.88 1.82 -3.44
C GLN A 205 17.88 2.75 -2.75
N THR A 206 16.69 2.26 -2.42
CA THR A 206 15.63 3.00 -1.73
C THR A 206 15.82 2.99 -0.21
N TYR A 207 16.06 1.82 0.38
CA TYR A 207 16.04 1.63 1.83
C TYR A 207 17.41 1.73 2.48
N ARG A 208 18.49 1.35 1.80
CA ARG A 208 19.86 1.43 2.33
C ARG A 208 20.28 2.85 2.75
N PRO A 209 19.91 3.95 2.05
CA PRO A 209 20.18 5.30 2.54
C PRO A 209 19.51 5.62 3.89
N ILE A 210 18.34 5.02 4.17
CA ILE A 210 17.61 5.20 5.43
C ILE A 210 18.39 4.53 6.56
N PHE A 211 18.73 3.24 6.39
CA PHE A 211 19.52 2.49 7.38
C PHE A 211 20.92 3.08 7.57
N GLY A 212 21.61 3.40 6.49
CA GLY A 212 22.97 3.94 6.53
C GLY A 212 23.06 5.28 7.25
N GLN A 213 22.01 6.10 7.27
CA GLN A 213 21.99 7.33 8.08
C GLN A 213 21.85 7.03 9.57
N ILE A 214 21.05 6.02 9.92
CA ILE A 214 20.82 5.64 11.33
C ILE A 214 22.10 5.03 11.93
N LEU A 215 22.81 4.23 11.14
CA LEU A 215 24.07 3.59 11.53
C LEU A 215 25.30 4.50 11.39
N ALA A 216 25.15 5.73 10.90
CA ALA A 216 26.28 6.60 10.64
C ALA A 216 26.91 7.12 11.94
N GLY A 217 28.14 6.69 12.22
CA GLY A 217 28.97 7.26 13.28
C GLY A 217 28.71 6.70 14.69
N ILE A 218 27.97 5.59 14.79
CA ILE A 218 27.83 4.80 16.02
C ILE A 218 28.91 3.71 16.07
N ASP A 219 29.27 3.28 17.28
CA ASP A 219 30.22 2.17 17.43
C ASP A 219 29.55 0.80 17.24
N LYS A 220 30.36 -0.26 17.21
CA LYS A 220 29.87 -1.62 16.94
C LYS A 220 28.92 -2.14 18.03
N LEU A 221 29.12 -1.75 19.29
CA LEU A 221 28.26 -2.20 20.39
C LEU A 221 26.90 -1.49 20.29
N GLU A 222 26.91 -0.18 20.05
CA GLU A 222 25.71 0.61 19.82
C GLU A 222 24.93 0.12 18.58
N GLU A 223 25.64 -0.25 17.51
CA GLU A 223 25.04 -0.84 16.30
C GLU A 223 24.32 -2.16 16.60
N GLU A 224 24.94 -3.07 17.36
CA GLU A 224 24.32 -4.34 17.73
C GLU A 224 23.06 -4.16 18.59
N GLU A 225 23.07 -3.20 19.53
CA GLU A 225 21.89 -2.85 20.32
C GLU A 225 20.79 -2.22 19.46
N LEU A 226 21.19 -1.36 18.51
CA LEU A 226 20.28 -0.73 17.58
C LEU A 226 19.61 -1.80 16.70
N ILE A 227 20.37 -2.69 16.07
CA ILE A 227 19.83 -3.75 15.23
C ILE A 227 18.87 -4.64 16.02
N ARG A 228 19.22 -5.01 17.26
CA ARG A 228 18.39 -5.86 18.10
C ARG A 228 17.06 -5.22 18.44
N GLY A 229 17.06 -3.96 18.89
CA GLY A 229 15.82 -3.23 19.18
C GLY A 229 14.98 -2.99 17.92
N PHE A 230 15.62 -2.78 16.76
CA PHE A 230 14.91 -2.70 15.48
C PHE A 230 14.23 -4.04 15.14
N GLN A 231 14.94 -5.15 15.24
CA GLN A 231 14.40 -6.48 14.97
C GLN A 231 13.26 -6.84 15.91
N GLU A 232 13.36 -6.50 17.19
CA GLU A 232 12.28 -6.73 18.16
C GLU A 232 11.05 -5.89 17.84
N ILE A 233 11.19 -4.58 17.64
CA ILE A 233 10.04 -3.67 17.44
C ILE A 233 9.47 -3.80 16.02
N VAL A 234 10.31 -3.60 15.00
CA VAL A 234 9.89 -3.59 13.60
C VAL A 234 9.64 -5.01 13.08
N GLY A 235 10.41 -6.00 13.56
CA GLY A 235 10.13 -7.40 13.24
C GLY A 235 8.77 -7.85 13.80
N THR A 236 8.40 -7.46 15.02
CA THR A 236 7.04 -7.73 15.53
C THR A 236 5.97 -7.04 14.69
N ILE A 237 6.14 -5.77 14.32
CA ILE A 237 5.19 -5.06 13.42
C ILE A 237 4.99 -5.79 12.09
N ILE A 238 6.07 -6.33 11.51
CA ILE A 238 6.05 -7.05 10.23
C ILE A 238 5.35 -8.42 10.30
N LEU A 239 5.44 -9.07 11.46
CA LEU A 239 4.92 -10.42 11.69
C LEU A 239 3.48 -10.43 12.20
N LEU A 240 2.98 -9.31 12.73
CA LEU A 240 1.61 -9.20 13.21
C LEU A 240 0.61 -9.32 12.07
N GLU A 241 -0.36 -10.22 12.23
CA GLU A 241 -1.52 -10.35 11.33
C GLU A 241 -2.40 -9.10 11.38
N SER A 242 -2.65 -8.59 12.59
CA SER A 242 -3.42 -7.37 12.84
C SER A 242 -2.50 -6.25 13.35
N PRO A 243 -2.41 -5.10 12.66
CA PRO A 243 -1.59 -3.99 13.10
C PRO A 243 -1.98 -3.49 14.50
N LEU A 244 -1.00 -3.23 15.35
CA LEU A 244 -1.19 -2.72 16.70
C LEU A 244 -0.85 -1.23 16.80
N GLY A 245 -1.53 -0.53 17.70
CA GLY A 245 -1.11 0.80 18.12
C GLY A 245 0.14 0.75 19.01
N LEU A 246 0.77 1.91 19.21
CA LEU A 246 2.00 2.05 20.00
C LEU A 246 1.84 1.53 21.44
N THR A 247 0.74 1.89 22.12
CA THR A 247 0.49 1.41 23.50
C THR A 247 0.35 -0.11 23.55
N SER A 248 -0.39 -0.70 22.61
CA SER A 248 -0.59 -2.16 22.55
C SER A 248 0.71 -2.91 22.20
N LEU A 249 1.53 -2.35 21.30
CA LEU A 249 2.82 -2.90 20.95
C LEU A 249 3.79 -2.89 22.14
N SER A 250 3.80 -1.81 22.92
CA SER A 250 4.64 -1.66 24.11
C SER A 250 4.28 -2.70 25.18
N ILE A 251 2.98 -2.92 25.39
CA ILE A 251 2.48 -3.97 26.29
C ILE A 251 2.87 -5.37 25.78
N LEU A 252 2.74 -5.63 24.48
CA LEU A 252 3.08 -6.92 23.88
C LEU A 252 4.57 -7.26 24.05
N LEU A 253 5.43 -6.27 23.83
CA LEU A 253 6.89 -6.42 23.94
C LEU A 253 7.38 -6.30 25.39
N ASN A 254 6.52 -5.92 26.33
CA ASN A 254 6.87 -5.64 27.72
C ASN A 254 8.02 -4.60 27.85
N ILE A 255 7.89 -3.50 27.11
CA ILE A 255 8.82 -2.37 27.09
C ILE A 255 8.11 -1.04 27.37
N GLU A 256 8.87 -0.01 27.74
CA GLU A 256 8.34 1.35 27.92
C GLU A 256 7.90 1.95 26.57
N GLU A 257 6.78 2.67 26.55
CA GLU A 257 6.19 3.23 25.31
C GLU A 257 7.12 4.21 24.57
N GLU A 258 8.07 4.81 25.28
CA GLU A 258 9.12 5.65 24.70
C GLU A 258 10.05 4.86 23.76
N GLN A 259 10.32 3.59 24.05
CA GLN A 259 11.24 2.76 23.27
C GLN A 259 10.75 2.54 21.82
N PRO A 260 9.54 2.01 21.56
CA PRO A 260 9.03 1.87 20.20
C PRO A 260 8.80 3.23 19.55
N HIS A 261 8.40 4.27 20.30
CA HIS A 261 8.27 5.61 19.75
C HIS A 261 9.61 6.10 19.16
N CYS A 262 10.66 6.16 19.98
CA CYS A 262 11.99 6.61 19.57
C CYS A 262 12.55 5.77 18.42
N ARG A 263 12.30 4.46 18.44
CA ARG A 263 12.74 3.56 17.38
C ARG A 263 12.06 3.85 16.05
N LEU A 264 10.72 3.92 16.05
CA LEU A 264 9.93 4.09 14.84
C LEU A 264 10.05 5.51 14.25
N ASP A 265 10.39 6.49 15.09
CA ASP A 265 10.61 7.88 14.68
C ASP A 265 11.68 7.96 13.58
N GLN A 266 12.71 7.11 13.64
CA GLN A 266 13.78 7.05 12.64
C GLN A 266 13.31 6.52 11.26
N PHE A 267 12.16 5.85 11.21
CA PHE A 267 11.61 5.18 10.03
C PHE A 267 10.36 5.85 9.46
N GLN A 268 10.08 7.11 9.79
CA GLN A 268 8.91 7.86 9.29
C GLN A 268 8.80 7.99 7.76
N SER A 269 9.84 7.63 7.00
CA SER A 269 9.76 7.56 5.53
C SER A 269 9.06 6.30 5.01
N VAL A 270 8.96 5.27 5.84
CA VAL A 270 8.47 3.92 5.51
C VAL A 270 7.40 3.40 6.48
N ILE A 271 7.37 3.91 7.72
CA ILE A 271 6.38 3.60 8.74
C ILE A 271 5.63 4.88 9.14
N ASN A 272 4.31 4.81 9.20
CA ASN A 272 3.43 5.84 9.72
C ASN A 272 3.07 5.54 11.17
N VAL A 273 3.47 6.43 12.07
CA VAL A 273 3.07 6.41 13.48
C VAL A 273 2.15 7.60 13.70
N SER A 274 0.91 7.32 14.14
CA SER A 274 -0.09 8.35 14.44
C SER A 274 0.27 9.10 15.74
N GLU A 275 -0.20 10.33 15.87
CA GLU A 275 -0.13 11.08 17.13
C GLU A 275 -1.01 10.45 18.22
N ASP A 276 -2.09 9.74 17.86
CA ASP A 276 -2.86 8.95 18.81
C ASP A 276 -2.22 7.56 18.95
N PRO A 277 -1.64 7.21 20.12
CA PRO A 277 -0.88 5.97 20.33
C PRO A 277 -1.74 4.71 20.26
N ARG A 278 -3.07 4.85 20.22
CA ARG A 278 -4.02 3.73 20.04
C ARG A 278 -4.30 3.43 18.57
N THR A 279 -3.98 4.37 17.67
CA THR A 279 -4.14 4.14 16.24
C THR A 279 -3.11 3.12 15.77
N PRO A 280 -3.51 2.10 14.99
CA PRO A 280 -2.57 1.11 14.50
C PRO A 280 -1.43 1.70 13.69
N ILE A 281 -0.21 1.22 13.95
CA ILE A 281 0.99 1.57 13.20
C ILE A 281 0.86 0.99 11.78
N GLN A 282 1.17 1.79 10.76
CA GLN A 282 1.01 1.38 9.35
C GLN A 282 2.33 1.45 8.60
N ILE A 283 2.68 0.39 7.87
CA ILE A 283 3.76 0.44 6.90
C ILE A 283 3.22 1.10 5.62
N TYR A 284 3.89 2.11 5.08
CA TYR A 284 3.39 2.83 3.90
C TYR A 284 3.25 1.94 2.67
N HIS A 285 4.07 0.89 2.56
CA HIS A 285 4.03 -0.02 1.42
C HIS A 285 4.60 -1.39 1.75
N LEU A 286 3.95 -2.44 1.24
CA LEU A 286 4.34 -3.83 1.44
C LEU A 286 5.78 -4.14 0.98
N SER A 287 6.31 -3.42 -0.02
CA SER A 287 7.70 -3.60 -0.45
C SER A 287 8.73 -3.40 0.66
N PHE A 288 8.43 -2.63 1.71
CA PHE A 288 9.33 -2.49 2.86
C PHE A 288 9.36 -3.78 3.69
N ARG A 289 8.18 -4.40 3.88
CA ARG A 289 8.05 -5.72 4.50
C ARG A 289 8.77 -6.78 3.65
N ASP A 290 8.50 -6.80 2.35
CA ASP A 290 9.11 -7.76 1.42
C ASP A 290 10.64 -7.64 1.41
N TYR A 291 11.15 -6.40 1.39
CA TYR A 291 12.59 -6.12 1.46
C TYR A 291 13.24 -6.67 2.74
N LEU A 292 12.57 -6.51 3.88
CA LEU A 292 13.07 -6.97 5.18
C LEU A 292 12.94 -8.48 5.39
N LEU A 293 12.11 -9.17 4.62
CA LEU A 293 11.95 -10.63 4.67
C LEU A 293 12.77 -11.37 3.60
N ASP A 294 13.34 -10.66 2.63
CA ASP A 294 14.15 -11.24 1.57
C ASP A 294 15.52 -11.69 2.11
N ARG A 295 15.75 -13.01 2.06
CA ARG A 295 16.96 -13.66 2.55
C ARG A 295 18.23 -13.22 1.83
N ASN A 296 18.12 -12.71 0.61
CA ASN A 296 19.29 -12.23 -0.13
C ASN A 296 19.81 -10.89 0.41
N ASN A 297 18.98 -10.11 1.13
CA ASN A 297 19.33 -8.81 1.69
C ASN A 297 19.93 -8.91 3.11
N HIS A 298 20.08 -10.13 3.65
CA HIS A 298 20.62 -10.38 5.00
C HIS A 298 22.10 -10.79 5.01
N THR A 299 22.82 -10.60 3.91
CA THR A 299 24.20 -11.11 3.76
C THR A 299 25.31 -10.10 4.06
N ASP A 300 24.99 -8.82 4.30
CA ASP A 300 25.96 -7.77 4.67
C ASP A 300 25.50 -6.98 5.92
#